data_AF-A0A6L7YH74-F1
#
_entry.id   AF-A0A6L7YH74-F1
#
_cell.length_a   1.000
_cell.length_b   1.000
_cell.length_c   1.000
_cell.angle_alpha   90.00
_cell.angle_beta   90.00
_cell.angle_gamma   90.00
#
_symmetry.space_group_name_H-M   'P 1'
#
loop_
_entity.id
_entity.type
_entity.pdbx_description
1 polymer ?
#
loop_
_entity_poly.entity_id
_entity_poly.type
_entity_poly.pdbx_seq_one_letter_code
_entity_poly.pdbx_strand_id
1 'polypeptide(L)'
;MVAYAAVRLAAALARALPRPLSYALARGGGVLAYYAWRSGRRRCVATMLRVADGDATTARRLARRSFANYGAYLVDFVPLLGARPAAVSARVDSAAWGRL
;
A
#
# COMPACT_ATOMS: atom_id res chain seq x y z
N MET A 1 1.28 8.12 -19.04
CA MET A 1 1.53 9.51 -18.58
C MET A 1 1.06 9.75 -17.15
N VAL A 2 -0.24 9.59 -16.82
CA VAL A 2 -0.79 9.87 -15.47
C VAL A 2 -0.17 9.00 -14.37
N ALA A 3 -0.07 7.67 -14.57
CA ALA A 3 0.53 6.77 -13.60
C ALA A 3 2.02 7.09 -13.35
N TYR A 4 2.76 7.41 -14.41
CA TYR A 4 4.18 7.80 -14.31
C TYR A 4 4.35 9.11 -13.53
N ALA A 5 3.52 10.12 -13.80
CA ALA A 5 3.52 11.37 -13.05
C ALA A 5 3.17 11.17 -11.57
N ALA A 6 2.19 10.32 -11.27
CA ALA A 6 1.81 9.97 -9.90
C ALA A 6 2.97 9.29 -9.14
N VAL A 7 3.70 8.37 -9.79
CA VAL A 7 4.88 7.72 -9.20
C VAL A 7 6.00 8.73 -8.94
N ARG A 8 6.27 9.65 -9.87
CA ARG A 8 7.28 10.70 -9.66
C ARG A 8 6.91 11.66 -8.54
N LEU A 9 5.65 12.06 -8.46
CA LEU A 9 5.14 12.90 -7.37
C LEU A 9 5.26 12.16 -6.03
N ALA A 10 4.86 10.89 -5.97
CA ALA A 10 5.01 10.05 -4.76
C ALA A 10 6.47 9.94 -4.33
N ALA A 11 7.40 9.74 -5.27
CA ALA A 11 8.84 9.70 -4.97
C ALA A 11 9.41 11.05 -4.50
N ALA A 12 8.88 12.18 -4.99
CA ALA A 12 9.26 13.50 -4.51
C ALA A 12 8.73 13.75 -3.09
N LEU A 13 7.45 13.46 -2.84
CA LEU A 13 6.81 13.61 -1.54
C LEU A 13 7.46 12.69 -0.48
N ALA A 14 7.77 11.44 -0.84
CA ALA A 14 8.44 10.50 0.06
C ALA A 14 9.84 10.96 0.51
N ARG A 15 10.52 11.81 -0.29
CA ARG A 15 11.82 12.40 0.05
C ARG A 15 11.70 13.69 0.86
N ALA A 16 10.60 14.43 0.73
CA ALA A 16 10.42 15.74 1.35
C ALA A 16 9.69 15.69 2.70
N LEU A 17 8.84 14.68 2.93
CA LEU A 17 8.02 14.60 4.15
C LEU A 17 8.59 13.62 5.18
N PRO A 18 8.44 13.93 6.49
CA PRO A 18 8.70 12.96 7.56
C PRO A 18 7.89 11.68 7.35
N ARG A 19 8.52 10.53 7.59
CA ARG A 19 7.90 9.20 7.42
C ARG A 19 6.47 9.06 7.98
N PRO A 20 6.14 9.46 9.22
CA PRO A 20 4.78 9.28 9.74
C PRO A 20 3.74 10.03 8.90
N LEU A 21 4.10 11.22 8.38
CA LEU A 21 3.22 12.02 7.53
C LEU A 21 3.08 11.40 6.14
N SER A 22 4.15 10.86 5.57
CA SER A 22 4.11 10.09 4.31
C SER A 22 3.15 8.90 4.40
N TYR A 23 3.19 8.14 5.50
CA TYR A 23 2.23 7.04 5.72
C TYR A 23 0.80 7.53 5.91
N ALA A 24 0.59 8.62 6.65
CA ALA A 24 -0.75 9.18 6.86
C ALA A 24 -1.38 9.63 5.53
N LEU A 25 -0.62 10.36 4.71
CA LEU A 25 -1.04 10.80 3.38
C LEU A 25 -1.30 9.61 2.45
N ALA A 26 -0.44 8.59 2.47
CA ALA A 26 -0.61 7.43 1.62
C ALA A 26 -1.82 6.57 2.02
N ARG A 27 -2.08 6.40 3.32
CA ARG A 27 -3.31 5.76 3.82
C ARG A 27 -4.55 6.55 3.41
N GLY A 28 -4.52 7.87 3.57
CA GLY A 28 -5.58 8.78 3.12
C GLY A 28 -5.84 8.66 1.62
N GLY A 29 -4.78 8.68 0.81
CA GLY A 29 -4.85 8.47 -0.64
C GLY A 29 -5.44 7.10 -1.01
N GLY A 30 -5.09 6.04 -0.29
CA GLY A 30 -5.70 4.72 -0.45
C GLY A 30 -7.21 4.74 -0.17
N VAL A 31 -7.65 5.40 0.91
CA VAL A 31 -9.07 5.57 1.22
C VAL A 31 -9.79 6.39 0.15
N LEU A 32 -9.19 7.48 -0.34
CA LEU A 32 -9.74 8.27 -1.45
C LEU A 32 -9.88 7.41 -2.72
N ALA A 33 -8.87 6.60 -3.03
CA ALA A 33 -8.91 5.67 -4.15
C ALA A 33 -10.03 4.63 -3.99
N TYR A 34 -10.30 4.15 -2.77
CA TYR A 34 -11.44 3.26 -2.51
C TYR A 34 -12.79 3.89 -2.90
N TYR A 35 -12.98 5.18 -2.66
CA TYR A 35 -14.21 5.88 -3.02
C TYR A 35 -14.26 6.29 -4.50
N ALA A 36 -13.14 6.74 -5.07
CA ALA A 36 -13.06 7.18 -6.47
C ALA A 36 -13.05 6.00 -7.47
N TRP A 37 -12.42 4.88 -7.13
CA TRP A 37 -12.27 3.73 -8.03
C TRP A 37 -13.36 2.67 -7.82
N ARG A 38 -14.55 2.94 -8.35
CA ARG A 38 -15.73 2.09 -8.17
C ARG A 38 -15.53 0.63 -8.59
N SER A 39 -14.84 0.37 -9.71
CA SER A 39 -14.60 -1.00 -10.19
C SER A 39 -13.57 -1.74 -9.33
N GLY A 40 -12.49 -1.08 -8.91
CA GLY A 40 -11.51 -1.63 -7.96
C GLY A 40 -12.15 -1.97 -6.62
N ARG A 41 -12.95 -1.04 -6.07
CA ARG A 41 -13.73 -1.26 -4.85
C ARG A 41 -14.59 -2.51 -4.94
N ARG A 42 -15.39 -2.67 -6.01
CA ARG A 42 -16.29 -3.82 -6.18
C ARG A 42 -15.52 -5.15 -6.18
N ARG A 43 -14.42 -5.23 -6.92
CA ARG A 43 -13.59 -6.45 -6.98
C ARG A 43 -12.95 -6.80 -5.63
N CYS A 44 -12.44 -5.80 -4.92
CA CYS A 44 -11.83 -6.00 -3.61
C CYS A 44 -12.87 -6.45 -2.58
N VAL A 45 -14.06 -5.83 -2.54
CA VAL A 45 -15.15 -6.28 -1.66
C VAL A 45 -15.58 -7.71 -1.98
N ALA A 46 -15.69 -8.09 -3.26
CA ALA A 46 -16.03 -9.46 -3.65
C ALA A 46 -14.97 -10.48 -3.19
N THR A 47 -13.69 -10.09 -3.18
CA THR A 47 -12.60 -10.92 -2.65
C THR A 47 -12.70 -11.04 -1.13
N MET A 48 -12.89 -9.91 -0.44
CA MET A 48 -12.98 -9.85 1.01
C MET A 48 -14.24 -10.55 1.55
N LEU A 49 -15.29 -10.68 0.76
CA LEU A 49 -16.46 -11.49 1.12
C LEU A 49 -16.11 -12.95 1.34
N ARG A 50 -15.18 -13.51 0.56
CA ARG A 50 -14.71 -14.89 0.76
C ARG A 50 -13.85 -15.00 2.02
N VAL A 51 -13.04 -13.99 2.30
CA VAL A 51 -12.19 -13.93 3.51
C VAL A 51 -13.02 -13.74 4.78
N ALA A 52 -14.13 -13.00 4.68
CA ALA A 52 -15.03 -12.68 5.78
C ALA A 52 -16.20 -13.67 5.93
N ASP A 53 -16.11 -14.86 5.32
CA ASP A 53 -17.15 -15.89 5.38
C ASP A 53 -18.57 -15.38 5.05
N GLY A 54 -18.67 -14.55 4.02
CA GLY A 54 -19.93 -13.95 3.56
C GLY A 54 -20.38 -12.70 4.31
N ASP A 55 -19.74 -12.28 5.41
CA ASP A 55 -20.11 -11.05 6.12
C ASP A 55 -19.77 -9.80 5.29
N ALA A 56 -20.81 -9.19 4.72
CA ALA A 56 -20.70 -7.99 3.90
C ALA A 56 -20.19 -6.75 4.64
N THR A 57 -20.47 -6.61 5.94
CA THR A 57 -20.01 -5.47 6.74
C THR A 57 -18.52 -5.59 7.01
N THR A 58 -18.07 -6.77 7.43
CA THR A 58 -16.63 -7.04 7.60
C THR A 58 -15.88 -6.98 6.28
N ALA A 59 -16.42 -7.54 5.20
CA ALA A 59 -15.79 -7.47 3.88
C ALA A 59 -15.54 -6.03 3.41
N ARG A 60 -16.53 -5.14 3.57
CA ARG A 60 -16.37 -3.70 3.23
C ARG A 60 -15.32 -3.02 4.11
N ARG A 61 -15.30 -3.33 5.40
CA ARG A 61 -14.29 -2.81 6.35
C ARG A 61 -12.88 -3.24 5.96
N LEU A 62 -12.70 -4.53 5.65
CA LEU A 62 -11.43 -5.10 5.22
C LEU A 62 -11.00 -4.55 3.85
N ALA A 63 -11.92 -4.39 2.90
CA ALA A 63 -11.61 -3.80 1.60
C ALA A 63 -11.10 -2.36 1.73
N ARG A 64 -11.78 -1.51 2.53
CA ARG A 64 -11.31 -0.13 2.78
C ARG A 64 -9.94 -0.12 3.45
N ARG A 65 -9.72 -0.96 4.47
CA ARG A 65 -8.41 -1.10 5.13
C ARG A 65 -7.33 -1.59 4.18
N SER A 66 -7.66 -2.51 3.26
CA SER A 66 -6.72 -3.03 2.26
C SER A 66 -6.25 -1.93 1.31
N PHE A 67 -7.14 -1.05 0.86
CA PHE A 67 -6.77 0.11 0.04
C PHE A 67 -5.85 1.08 0.81
N ALA A 68 -6.17 1.38 2.07
CA ALA A 68 -5.33 2.24 2.91
C ALA A 68 -3.94 1.62 3.15
N ASN A 69 -3.90 0.32 3.44
CA ASN A 69 -2.66 -0.42 3.65
C ASN A 69 -1.83 -0.53 2.37
N TYR A 70 -2.46 -0.72 1.22
CA TYR A 70 -1.77 -0.70 -0.06
C TYR A 70 -1.14 0.67 -0.34
N GLY A 71 -1.85 1.76 -0.02
CA GLY A 71 -1.26 3.10 -0.05
C GLY A 71 -0.02 3.20 0.84
N ALA A 72 -0.12 2.78 2.11
CA ALA A 72 1.02 2.75 3.02
C ALA A 72 2.21 1.94 2.48
N TYR A 73 1.95 0.77 1.90
CA TYR A 73 2.98 -0.07 1.26
C TYR A 73 3.74 0.66 0.15
N LEU A 74 3.06 1.50 -0.64
CA LEU A 74 3.71 2.26 -1.71
C LEU A 74 4.78 3.24 -1.19
N VAL A 75 4.69 3.70 0.07
CA VAL A 75 5.70 4.57 0.70
C VAL A 75 7.05 3.88 0.77
N ASP A 76 7.07 2.58 1.04
CA ASP A 76 8.29 1.78 1.12
C ASP A 76 8.69 1.21 -0.23
N PHE A 77 7.70 0.82 -1.05
CA PHE A 77 7.93 0.21 -2.35
C PHE A 77 8.55 1.17 -3.36
N VAL A 78 8.11 2.43 -3.42
CA VAL A 78 8.61 3.39 -4.43
C VAL A 78 10.11 3.65 -4.28
N PRO A 79 10.67 3.91 -3.07
CA PRO A 79 12.12 3.98 -2.87
C PRO A 79 12.87 2.69 -3.23
N LEU A 80 12.25 1.52 -3.03
CA LEU A 80 12.87 0.23 -3.35
C LEU A 80 13.13 0.05 -4.85
N LEU A 81 12.33 0.67 -5.74
CA LEU A 81 12.53 0.57 -7.19
C LEU A 81 13.90 1.09 -7.68
N GLY A 82 14.55 1.96 -6.90
CA GLY A 82 15.89 2.47 -7.18
C GLY A 82 16.96 1.99 -6.20
N ALA A 83 16.62 1.08 -5.27
CA ALA A 83 17.55 0.62 -4.25
C ALA A 83 18.54 -0.41 -4.81
N ARG A 84 19.80 -0.32 -4.39
CA ARG A 84 20.80 -1.37 -4.67
C ARG A 84 20.53 -2.59 -3.79
N PRO A 85 20.79 -3.83 -4.26
CA PRO A 85 20.57 -5.04 -3.48
C PRO A 85 21.20 -5.00 -2.07
N ALA A 86 22.43 -4.51 -1.97
CA ALA A 86 23.13 -4.37 -0.69
C ALA A 86 22.39 -3.49 0.34
N ALA A 87 21.70 -2.45 -0.11
CA ALA A 87 20.92 -1.57 0.77
C ALA A 87 19.63 -2.23 1.28
N VAL A 88 19.11 -3.22 0.56
CA VAL A 88 17.95 -4.02 0.98
C VAL A 88 18.39 -5.08 1.98
N SER A 89 19.47 -5.81 1.70
CA SER A 89 20.03 -6.83 2.60
C SER A 89 20.42 -6.26 3.97
N ALA A 90 20.91 -5.02 4.03
CA ALA A 90 21.23 -4.35 5.29
C ALA A 90 20.01 -4.02 6.17
N ARG A 91 18.78 -4.10 5.63
CA ARG A 91 17.53 -3.73 6.31
C ARG A 91 16.61 -4.91 6.59
N VAL A 92 16.93 -6.10 6.08
CA VAL A 92 16.13 -7.31 6.23
C VAL A 92 16.94 -8.31 7.04
N ASP A 93 16.39 -8.76 8.18
CA ASP A 93 17.00 -9.85 8.94
C ASP A 93 16.72 -11.19 8.23
N SER A 94 17.68 -11.63 7.42
CA SER A 94 17.63 -12.92 6.73
C SER A 94 17.87 -14.10 7.69
N ALA A 95 18.41 -13.88 8.89
CA ALA A 95 18.70 -14.95 9.85
C ALA A 95 17.43 -15.57 10.44
N ALA A 96 16.30 -14.85 10.42
CA ALA A 96 15.01 -15.37 10.81
C ALA A 96 14.47 -16.47 9.87
N TRP A 97 14.93 -16.51 8.61
CA TRP A 97 14.43 -17.44 7.59
C TRP A 97 15.08 -18.83 7.64
N GLY A 98 16.28 -18.96 8.23
CA GLY A 98 16.95 -20.25 8.42
C GLY A 98 16.41 -21.07 9.60
N ARG A 99 15.38 -20.58 10.30
CA ARG A 99 14.74 -21.24 11.46
C ARG A 99 13.34 -21.80 11.14
N LEU A 100 12.92 -21.76 9.87
CA LEU A 100 11.69 -22.34 9.33
C LEU A 100 12.05 -23.52 8.43
#